data_AF-A0A2E2WTV6-F1
#
_entry.id   AF-A0A2E2WTV6-F1
#
_cell.length_a   1.000
_cell.length_b   1.000
_cell.length_c   1.000
_cell.angle_alpha   90.00
_cell.angle_beta   90.00
_cell.angle_gamma   90.00
#
_symmetry.space_group_name_H-M   'P 1'
#
loop_
_entity.id
_entity.type
_entity.pdbx_description
1 polymer ?
#
loop_
_entity_poly.entity_id
_entity_poly.type
_entity_poly.pdbx_seq_one_letter_code
_entity_poly.pdbx_strand_id
1 'polypeptide(L)'
;MKRILINGTQSEELRVASVSGQKLYDLDIESKSRTQNKGNIYKAVVTRVEPSLEAAFVNFGAERHGFLPLKEISKEYLKNETFDKKSNIKEMLKEGTELIVQIERIERGNKGAALTTFISLAGKYLVLMPNNPKAGGVSRRIEGSDRKQVKDNLDNLKEIKDGGNIIRTAGVGKTLEELQWDQDYLTTLWTNILDSSKEKSAPFLIYRESNIIIRTLRDHMDNSIDEIVVDSDEIFEMASEFLKFSMPEQITKLKLYNDKTPLFNKYQIENQIETAFSREVSLPSGGSIVIDPTEALISIDINSARSTKGSDIEETALNTNLEAADEIARQCRIRDLGGLLVIDFIDMLAIKNQRAVEERIKDAVKVDRAKVQFGKISKFGLLELSRQRLRPSLGESSEGMGNLYGGAGRIRNIKSMSLAILRRIEEETLKVNTSKVVAELPIKISTYLMNEKRKEVSSIVENNNVEVIIIPDVFLESPKYNLIRYRNDNDNTGNKSSYDLIEKSSEPSYVFSEKNKVKSEEPTVKGINPKKPIPIKKTNSLANIIKSIKNIIFGNTDKQEIQRKRTKNYNPNYKGKKFNKNYKPRNNRYSRGKNFNNTNKNSSNSNNTSAAKKDSVSK
;
A
#
# COMPACT_ATOMS: atom_id res chain seq x y z
N MET A 1 10.16 -25.30 -5.96
CA MET A 1 11.14 -24.41 -6.64
C MET A 1 10.54 -23.03 -6.73
N LYS A 2 11.17 -22.02 -6.14
CA LYS A 2 10.73 -20.61 -6.19
C LYS A 2 11.52 -19.84 -7.24
N ARG A 3 10.85 -18.92 -7.94
CA ARG A 3 11.45 -18.13 -9.02
C ARG A 3 10.99 -16.68 -8.96
N ILE A 4 11.86 -15.79 -9.43
CA ILE A 4 11.52 -14.43 -9.79
C ILE A 4 11.51 -14.36 -11.32
N LEU A 5 10.38 -13.96 -11.90
CA LEU A 5 10.20 -13.81 -13.34
C LEU A 5 10.05 -12.32 -13.65
N ILE A 6 10.88 -11.81 -14.57
CA ILE A 6 10.88 -10.40 -14.96
C ILE A 6 10.53 -10.32 -16.43
N ASN A 7 9.41 -9.67 -16.73
CA ASN A 7 8.90 -9.44 -18.07
C ASN A 7 9.01 -7.96 -18.41
N GLY A 8 9.92 -7.61 -19.31
CA GLY A 8 10.13 -6.26 -19.82
C GLY A 8 10.27 -6.21 -21.33
N THR A 9 9.68 -7.18 -22.03
CA THR A 9 9.56 -7.16 -23.49
C THR A 9 8.76 -5.93 -23.99
N GLN A 10 7.73 -5.53 -23.24
CA GLN A 10 6.91 -4.37 -23.58
C GLN A 10 7.49 -3.10 -22.97
N SER A 11 7.50 -2.02 -23.74
CA SER A 11 8.14 -0.78 -23.32
C SER A 11 7.27 -0.03 -22.30
N GLU A 12 5.96 -0.21 -22.36
CA GLU A 12 4.94 0.55 -21.63
C GLU A 12 4.79 0.07 -20.18
N GLU A 13 5.16 -1.19 -19.93
CA GLU A 13 4.90 -1.91 -18.70
C GLU A 13 6.02 -2.90 -18.39
N LEU A 14 6.53 -2.84 -17.16
CA LEU A 14 7.51 -3.75 -16.61
C LEU A 14 6.85 -4.55 -15.49
N ARG A 15 6.85 -5.87 -15.62
CA ARG A 15 6.15 -6.78 -14.69
C ARG A 15 7.14 -7.71 -14.00
N VAL A 16 7.04 -7.83 -12.69
CA VAL A 16 7.87 -8.72 -11.88
C VAL A 16 6.97 -9.64 -11.06
N ALA A 17 7.08 -10.94 -11.31
CA ALA A 17 6.28 -11.97 -10.66
C ALA A 17 7.15 -12.88 -9.79
N SER A 18 6.71 -13.16 -8.57
CA SER A 18 7.31 -14.18 -7.71
C SER A 18 6.44 -15.42 -7.66
N VAL A 19 7.02 -16.56 -8.01
CA VAL A 19 6.29 -17.81 -8.28
C VAL A 19 6.88 -18.96 -7.48
N SER A 20 6.03 -19.82 -6.92
CA SER A 20 6.43 -21.10 -6.33
C SER A 20 5.84 -22.23 -7.16
N GLY A 21 6.69 -22.96 -7.89
CA GLY A 21 6.24 -23.90 -8.92
C GLY A 21 5.57 -23.16 -10.07
N GLN A 22 4.24 -23.25 -10.14
CA GLN A 22 3.38 -22.53 -11.08
C GLN A 22 2.42 -21.57 -10.36
N LYS A 23 2.50 -21.44 -9.04
CA LYS A 23 1.60 -20.58 -8.25
C LYS A 23 2.20 -19.20 -8.05
N LEU A 24 1.53 -18.17 -8.57
CA LEU A 24 1.87 -16.76 -8.36
C LEU A 24 1.55 -16.36 -6.91
N TYR A 25 2.53 -15.81 -6.19
CA TYR A 25 2.32 -15.39 -4.79
C TYR A 25 2.63 -13.91 -4.51
N ASP A 26 3.33 -13.24 -5.43
CA ASP A 26 3.60 -11.80 -5.40
C ASP A 26 3.72 -11.26 -6.83
N LEU A 27 3.24 -10.04 -7.06
CA LEU A 27 3.25 -9.38 -8.36
C LEU A 27 3.48 -7.90 -8.14
N ASP A 28 4.46 -7.34 -8.82
CA ASP A 28 4.64 -5.91 -8.92
C ASP A 28 4.60 -5.52 -10.41
N ILE A 29 3.91 -4.41 -10.73
CA ILE A 29 3.79 -3.87 -12.08
C ILE A 29 4.18 -2.38 -12.04
N GLU A 30 5.04 -1.95 -12.96
CA GLU A 30 5.44 -0.55 -13.12
C GLU A 30 5.18 -0.09 -14.57
N SER A 31 4.39 0.96 -14.75
CA SER A 31 4.15 1.57 -16.07
C SER A 31 4.96 2.86 -16.25
N LYS A 32 5.42 3.12 -17.48
CA LYS A 32 6.15 4.35 -17.83
C LYS A 32 5.37 5.64 -17.55
N SER A 33 4.04 5.60 -17.67
CA SER A 33 3.17 6.77 -17.47
C SER A 33 3.08 7.21 -16.02
N ARG A 34 3.40 6.33 -15.07
CA ARG A 34 3.23 6.57 -13.63
C ARG A 34 4.41 6.01 -12.85
N THR A 35 5.54 6.70 -12.94
CA THR A 35 6.75 6.33 -12.21
C THR A 35 6.53 6.42 -10.70
N GLN A 36 6.97 5.41 -9.96
CA GLN A 36 6.85 5.42 -8.51
C GLN A 36 7.86 6.40 -7.90
N ASN A 37 7.38 7.56 -7.46
CA ASN A 37 8.25 8.61 -6.89
C ASN A 37 8.56 8.43 -5.39
N LYS A 38 7.98 7.40 -4.74
CA LYS A 38 8.23 7.11 -3.33
C LYS A 38 9.70 6.78 -3.10
N GLY A 39 10.33 7.46 -2.14
CA GLY A 39 11.75 7.29 -1.82
C GLY A 39 12.69 8.18 -2.63
N ASN A 40 12.20 8.85 -3.68
CA ASN A 40 12.99 9.85 -4.42
C ASN A 40 13.39 10.99 -3.48
N ILE A 41 14.58 11.55 -3.74
CA ILE A 41 15.17 12.64 -2.98
C ILE A 41 15.33 13.85 -3.90
N TYR A 42 14.81 14.99 -3.46
CA TYR A 42 14.82 16.25 -4.20
C TYR A 42 15.54 17.32 -3.39
N LYS A 43 16.15 18.27 -4.12
CA LYS A 43 16.39 19.59 -3.58
C LYS A 43 15.09 20.38 -3.75
N ALA A 44 14.61 21.02 -2.70
CA ALA A 44 13.29 21.62 -2.67
C ALA A 44 13.30 22.96 -1.91
N VAL A 45 12.32 23.82 -2.16
CA VAL A 45 12.22 25.16 -1.55
C VAL A 45 10.95 25.27 -0.71
N VAL A 46 11.07 25.81 0.50
CA VAL A 46 9.91 26.16 1.33
C VAL A 46 9.13 27.29 0.66
N THR A 47 7.89 27.02 0.28
CA THR A 47 6.99 28.00 -0.35
C THR A 47 6.24 28.83 0.66
N ARG A 48 5.66 28.16 1.67
CA ARG A 48 4.92 28.79 2.77
C ARG A 48 5.01 27.96 4.03
N VAL A 49 4.94 28.63 5.17
CA VAL A 49 4.92 27.99 6.49
C VAL A 49 3.54 28.17 7.12
N GLU A 50 2.93 27.08 7.57
CA GLU A 50 1.57 27.04 8.13
C GLU A 50 1.59 26.65 9.62
N PRO A 51 1.56 27.62 10.56
CA PRO A 51 1.55 27.36 11.99
C PRO A 51 0.42 26.47 12.48
N SER A 52 -0.79 26.65 11.91
CA SER A 52 -1.98 25.89 12.33
C SER A 52 -1.87 24.39 12.08
N LEU A 53 -1.03 24.00 11.12
CA LEU A 53 -0.76 22.59 10.79
C LEU A 53 0.58 22.10 11.37
N GLU A 54 1.33 22.98 12.04
CA GLU A 54 2.74 22.76 12.42
C GLU A 54 3.57 22.21 11.24
N ALA A 55 3.42 22.80 10.05
CA ALA A 55 4.00 22.26 8.82
C ALA A 55 4.40 23.34 7.82
N ALA A 56 5.21 22.95 6.83
CA ALA A 56 5.60 23.78 5.70
C ALA A 56 5.18 23.12 4.39
N PHE A 57 4.82 23.94 3.40
CA PHE A 57 4.60 23.47 2.04
C PHE A 57 5.85 23.70 1.22
N VAL A 58 6.27 22.69 0.47
CA VAL A 58 7.58 22.67 -0.19
C VAL A 58 7.39 22.42 -1.68
N ASN A 59 8.02 23.26 -2.52
CA ASN A 59 8.12 23.04 -3.95
C ASN A 59 9.35 22.17 -4.24
N PHE A 60 9.12 20.98 -4.78
CA PHE A 60 10.16 20.01 -5.16
C PHE A 60 10.14 19.70 -6.68
N GLY A 61 9.43 20.50 -7.48
CA GLY A 61 9.34 20.34 -8.94
C GLY A 61 8.05 19.68 -9.44
N ALA A 62 7.18 19.20 -8.56
CA ALA A 62 5.86 18.69 -8.94
C ALA A 62 4.81 19.82 -9.06
N GLU A 63 3.71 19.55 -9.79
CA GLU A 63 2.58 20.49 -9.92
C GLU A 63 1.97 20.87 -8.56
N ARG A 64 1.98 19.94 -7.61
CA ARG A 64 1.46 20.15 -6.25
C ARG A 64 2.61 20.23 -5.26
N HIS A 65 2.52 21.21 -4.36
CA HIS A 65 3.47 21.31 -3.26
C HIS A 65 3.36 20.12 -2.31
N GLY A 66 4.52 19.66 -1.84
CA GLY A 66 4.61 18.64 -0.82
C GLY A 66 4.33 19.21 0.56
N PHE A 67 3.86 18.35 1.46
CA PHE A 67 3.58 18.66 2.86
C PHE A 67 4.73 18.15 3.74
N LEU A 68 5.41 19.06 4.43
CA LEU A 68 6.55 18.78 5.32
C LEU A 68 6.21 19.18 6.77
N PRO A 69 5.83 18.25 7.64
CA PRO A 69 5.51 18.56 9.04
C PRO A 69 6.76 18.89 9.85
N LEU A 70 6.64 19.73 10.88
CA LEU A 70 7.76 20.18 11.73
C LEU A 70 8.56 19.01 12.34
N LYS A 71 7.87 17.92 12.70
CA LYS A 71 8.48 16.71 13.28
C LYS A 71 9.41 15.96 12.32
N GLU A 72 9.30 16.23 11.03
CA GLU A 72 10.09 15.61 9.95
C GLU A 72 11.17 16.56 9.41
N ILE A 73 11.44 17.67 10.11
CA ILE A 73 12.50 18.64 9.78
C ILE A 73 13.73 18.38 10.66
N SER A 74 14.87 18.13 10.02
CA SER A 74 16.18 17.98 10.64
C SER A 74 16.60 19.29 11.29
N LYS A 75 17.27 19.19 12.43
CA LYS A 75 17.68 20.36 13.23
C LYS A 75 18.61 21.29 12.46
N GLU A 76 19.35 20.77 11.48
CA GLU A 76 20.27 21.54 10.63
C GLU A 76 19.58 22.65 9.83
N TYR A 77 18.27 22.53 9.59
CA TYR A 77 17.49 23.50 8.83
C TYR A 77 16.72 24.50 9.72
N LEU A 78 16.77 24.31 11.04
CA LEU A 78 16.05 25.14 12.01
C LEU A 78 17.01 26.17 12.62
N LYS A 79 16.57 27.42 12.76
CA LYS A 79 17.43 28.49 13.32
C LYS A 79 17.79 28.32 14.79
N ASN A 80 17.01 27.55 15.54
CA ASN A 80 17.20 27.33 16.97
C ASN A 80 17.43 25.83 17.23
N GLU A 81 18.57 25.47 17.83
CA GLU A 81 18.93 24.09 18.17
C GLU A 81 18.06 23.47 19.29
N THR A 82 17.45 24.34 20.10
CA THR A 82 16.59 23.98 21.23
C THR A 82 15.11 23.98 20.81
N PHE A 83 14.55 22.77 20.75
CA PHE A 83 13.12 22.53 20.50
C PHE A 83 12.34 22.90 21.76
N ASP A 84 12.10 24.19 21.99
CA ASP A 84 11.18 24.60 23.06
C ASP A 84 9.75 24.27 22.61
N LYS A 85 9.00 23.55 23.44
CA LYS A 85 7.59 23.15 23.16
C LYS A 85 6.63 24.34 22.95
N LYS A 86 7.12 25.58 23.02
CA LYS A 86 6.39 26.83 22.81
C LYS A 86 6.77 27.55 21.52
N SER A 87 7.79 27.10 20.78
CA SER A 87 8.27 27.76 19.58
C SER A 87 7.40 27.44 18.37
N ASN A 88 6.98 28.47 17.64
CA ASN A 88 6.17 28.34 16.44
C ASN A 88 7.07 28.03 15.23
N ILE A 89 6.64 27.12 14.34
CA ILE A 89 7.38 26.78 13.11
C ILE A 89 7.75 28.02 12.28
N LYS A 90 6.93 29.08 12.30
CA LYS A 90 7.19 30.34 11.59
C LYS A 90 8.47 31.06 12.05
N GLU A 91 8.87 30.87 13.30
CA GLU A 91 10.10 31.45 13.84
C GLU A 91 11.32 30.61 13.45
N MET A 92 11.13 29.29 13.38
CA MET A 92 12.19 28.29 13.19
C MET A 92 12.58 28.08 11.71
N LEU A 93 11.62 28.17 10.78
CA LEU A 93 11.81 27.95 9.35
C LEU A 93 11.39 29.19 8.55
N LYS A 94 12.18 29.57 7.54
CA LYS A 94 11.87 30.70 6.64
C LYS A 94 11.33 30.20 5.31
N GLU A 95 10.46 31.01 4.71
CA GLU A 95 10.12 30.86 3.29
C GLU A 95 11.36 31.12 2.43
N GLY A 96 11.50 30.37 1.34
CA GLY A 96 12.69 30.38 0.49
C GLY A 96 13.84 29.51 0.98
N THR A 97 13.77 28.89 2.16
CA THR A 97 14.80 27.95 2.63
C THR A 97 14.86 26.74 1.69
N GLU A 98 16.05 26.43 1.19
CA GLU A 98 16.30 25.20 0.44
C GLU A 98 16.55 24.01 1.38
N LEU A 99 15.93 22.88 1.08
CA LEU A 99 15.96 21.66 1.87
C LEU A 99 16.25 20.45 0.97
N ILE A 100 16.90 19.42 1.53
CA ILE A 100 16.89 18.09 0.92
C ILE A 100 15.71 17.32 1.50
N VAL A 101 14.80 16.86 0.65
CA VAL A 101 13.57 16.18 1.05
C VAL A 101 13.43 14.84 0.35
N GLN A 102 12.94 13.84 1.09
CA GLN A 102 12.55 12.53 0.57
C GLN A 102 11.03 12.39 0.58
N ILE A 103 10.47 11.79 -0.49
CA ILE A 103 9.06 11.44 -0.54
C ILE A 103 8.80 10.22 0.35
N GLU A 104 8.18 10.43 1.51
CA GLU A 104 7.71 9.34 2.39
C GLU A 104 6.42 8.71 1.83
N ARG A 105 5.49 9.56 1.39
CA ARG A 105 4.20 9.14 0.83
C ARG A 105 3.88 9.95 -0.43
N ILE A 106 3.46 9.25 -1.47
CA ILE A 106 3.06 9.85 -2.75
C ILE A 106 1.79 10.68 -2.61
N GLU A 107 1.54 11.52 -3.61
CA GLU A 107 0.30 12.28 -3.74
C GLU A 107 -0.93 11.36 -3.79
N ARG A 108 -2.01 11.80 -3.14
CA ARG A 108 -3.27 11.03 -3.10
C ARG A 108 -4.48 11.95 -3.19
N GLY A 109 -5.33 11.68 -4.19
CA GLY A 109 -6.56 12.44 -4.40
C GLY A 109 -6.22 13.91 -4.61
N ASN A 110 -6.60 14.78 -3.65
CA ASN A 110 -6.28 16.21 -3.66
C ASN A 110 -5.12 16.61 -2.72
N LYS A 111 -4.48 15.65 -2.04
CA LYS A 111 -3.37 15.91 -1.11
C LYS A 111 -2.03 15.76 -1.82
N GLY A 112 -1.13 16.73 -1.63
CA GLY A 112 0.26 16.66 -2.07
C GLY A 112 1.05 15.55 -1.36
N ALA A 113 2.28 15.29 -1.82
CA ALA A 113 3.14 14.25 -1.28
C ALA A 113 3.55 14.59 0.16
N ALA A 114 3.62 13.59 1.04
CA ALA A 114 4.20 13.77 2.37
C ALA A 114 5.72 13.64 2.27
N LEU A 115 6.42 14.65 2.78
CA LEU A 115 7.87 14.79 2.70
C LEU A 115 8.51 14.66 4.08
N THR A 116 9.77 14.23 4.09
CA THR A 116 10.63 14.28 5.27
C THR A 116 12.02 14.76 4.87
N THR A 117 12.70 15.45 5.77
CA THR A 117 14.13 15.75 5.61
C THR A 117 15.00 14.64 6.22
N PHE A 118 14.44 13.74 7.02
CA PHE A 118 15.16 12.58 7.55
C PHE A 118 15.30 11.52 6.46
N ILE A 119 16.41 11.57 5.74
CA ILE A 119 16.65 10.72 4.58
C ILE A 119 16.83 9.27 5.04
N SER A 120 16.21 8.35 4.31
CA SER A 120 16.33 6.92 4.51
C SER A 120 16.86 6.29 3.22
N LEU A 121 18.02 5.64 3.31
CA LEU A 121 18.63 4.90 2.19
C LEU A 121 18.55 3.41 2.51
N ALA A 122 17.77 2.68 1.73
CA ALA A 122 17.54 1.26 1.96
C ALA A 122 18.54 0.41 1.18
N GLY A 123 19.46 -0.23 1.91
CA GLY A 123 20.30 -1.32 1.42
C GLY A 123 19.59 -2.66 1.52
N LYS A 124 20.33 -3.74 1.28
CA LYS A 124 19.78 -5.11 1.35
C LYS A 124 19.57 -5.54 2.80
N TYR A 125 20.57 -5.32 3.64
CA TYR A 125 20.60 -5.80 5.02
C TYR A 125 20.29 -4.70 6.01
N LEU A 126 20.61 -3.45 5.69
CA LEU A 126 20.39 -2.30 6.57
C LEU A 126 19.71 -1.13 5.86
N VAL A 127 19.10 -0.26 6.66
CA VAL A 127 18.62 1.06 6.24
C VAL A 127 19.49 2.09 6.95
N LEU A 128 20.18 2.90 6.17
CA LEU A 128 20.98 4.02 6.66
C LEU A 128 20.08 5.25 6.81
N MET A 129 20.12 5.87 7.99
CA MET A 129 19.46 7.14 8.29
C MET A 129 20.55 8.16 8.64
N PRO A 130 21.18 8.81 7.65
CA PRO A 130 22.45 9.50 7.86
C PRO A 130 22.33 10.83 8.60
N ASN A 131 21.12 11.41 8.69
CA ASN A 131 20.85 12.68 9.36
C ASN A 131 19.79 12.56 10.48
N ASN A 132 19.63 11.36 11.03
CA ASN A 132 18.75 11.13 12.18
C ASN A 132 19.52 10.39 13.30
N PRO A 133 20.07 11.09 14.30
CA PRO A 133 20.83 10.46 15.37
C PRO A 133 19.95 9.65 16.34
N LYS A 134 18.62 9.83 16.30
CA LYS A 134 17.67 9.01 17.06
C LYS A 134 17.32 7.72 16.32
N ALA A 135 17.65 7.60 15.05
CA ALA A 135 17.40 6.40 14.28
C ALA A 135 18.46 5.35 14.57
N GLY A 136 18.02 4.13 14.84
CA GLY A 136 18.89 3.02 15.12
C GLY A 136 18.10 1.84 15.66
N GLY A 137 18.50 0.63 15.27
CA GLY A 137 18.00 -0.58 15.92
C GLY A 137 17.79 -1.76 14.99
N VAL A 138 16.99 -2.71 15.46
CA VAL A 138 16.75 -3.99 14.80
C VAL A 138 15.29 -4.07 14.36
N SER A 139 15.03 -4.58 13.16
CA SER A 139 13.69 -4.83 12.63
C SER A 139 12.81 -5.52 13.66
N ARG A 140 11.57 -5.03 13.82
CA ARG A 140 10.60 -5.55 14.79
C ARG A 140 10.18 -6.99 14.52
N ARG A 141 10.45 -7.51 13.31
CA ARG A 141 10.15 -8.91 12.93
C ARG A 141 11.15 -9.91 13.50
N ILE A 142 12.26 -9.43 14.05
CA ILE A 142 13.33 -10.26 14.62
C ILE A 142 13.11 -10.33 16.13
N GLU A 143 12.90 -11.54 16.65
CA GLU A 143 12.63 -11.81 18.06
C GLU A 143 13.61 -12.86 18.61
N GLY A 144 13.59 -13.09 19.93
CA GLY A 144 14.37 -14.16 20.55
C GLY A 144 15.89 -13.97 20.54
N SER A 145 16.62 -15.08 20.41
CA SER A 145 18.09 -15.14 20.42
C SER A 145 18.74 -14.34 19.29
N ASP A 146 18.11 -14.37 18.11
CA ASP A 146 18.65 -13.75 16.89
C ASP A 146 18.71 -12.23 17.04
N ARG A 147 17.76 -11.64 17.78
CA ARG A 147 17.74 -10.20 18.04
C ARG A 147 18.96 -9.74 18.85
N LYS A 148 19.45 -10.56 19.79
CA LYS A 148 20.65 -10.23 20.57
C LYS A 148 21.88 -10.19 19.68
N GLN A 149 22.10 -11.26 18.89
CA GLN A 149 23.23 -11.34 17.96
C GLN A 149 23.24 -10.20 16.94
N VAL A 150 22.07 -9.89 16.38
CA VAL A 150 21.94 -8.79 15.40
C VAL A 150 22.19 -7.43 16.06
N LYS A 151 21.76 -7.24 17.31
CA LYS A 151 22.05 -6.03 18.08
C LYS A 151 23.55 -5.90 18.38
N ASP A 152 24.20 -6.98 18.79
CA ASP A 152 25.65 -6.98 19.05
C ASP A 152 26.43 -6.63 17.77
N ASN A 153 26.01 -7.15 16.60
CA ASN A 153 26.59 -6.76 15.32
C ASN A 153 26.35 -5.27 14.99
N LEU A 154 25.15 -4.74 15.28
CA LEU A 154 24.85 -3.31 15.08
C LEU A 154 25.75 -2.40 15.91
N ASP A 155 25.96 -2.76 17.18
CA ASP A 155 26.78 -1.98 18.12
C ASP A 155 28.28 -2.00 17.73
N ASN A 156 28.72 -2.99 16.92
CA ASN A 156 30.09 -3.11 16.40
C ASN A 156 30.29 -2.51 15.00
N LEU A 157 29.25 -2.00 14.35
CA LEU A 157 29.41 -1.27 13.08
C LEU A 157 30.10 0.06 13.31
N LYS A 158 30.75 0.60 12.26
CA LYS A 158 31.33 1.95 12.32
C LYS A 158 30.24 2.95 12.68
N GLU A 159 30.54 3.80 13.66
CA GLU A 159 29.62 4.85 14.11
C GLU A 159 29.36 5.89 13.01
N ILE A 160 28.12 6.36 12.92
CA ILE A 160 27.70 7.44 12.02
C ILE A 160 27.40 8.65 12.88
N LYS A 161 28.22 9.69 12.76
CA LYS A 161 28.20 10.88 13.65
C LYS A 161 26.81 11.49 13.85
N ASP A 162 26.05 11.66 12.78
CA ASP A 162 24.75 12.37 12.80
C ASP A 162 23.58 11.46 12.39
N GLY A 163 23.74 10.14 12.51
CA GLY A 163 22.80 9.17 11.97
C GLY A 163 22.86 7.80 12.64
N GLY A 164 22.19 6.83 12.03
CA GLY A 164 22.26 5.45 12.49
C GLY A 164 21.71 4.44 11.50
N ASN A 165 21.87 3.16 11.85
CA ASN A 165 21.48 2.04 11.01
C ASN A 165 20.31 1.26 11.61
N ILE A 166 19.40 0.83 10.75
CA ILE A 166 18.34 -0.11 11.11
C ILE A 166 18.58 -1.43 10.38
N ILE A 167 18.84 -2.51 11.12
CA ILE A 167 19.04 -3.84 10.51
C ILE A 167 17.68 -4.42 10.09
N ARG A 168 17.57 -4.76 8.80
CA ARG A 168 16.40 -5.38 8.17
C ARG A 168 16.34 -6.87 8.49
N THR A 169 15.18 -7.48 8.24
CA THR A 169 14.98 -8.93 8.45
C THR A 169 15.97 -9.78 7.63
N ALA A 170 16.37 -9.32 6.44
CA ALA A 170 17.37 -9.98 5.61
C ALA A 170 18.80 -9.93 6.18
N GLY A 171 19.06 -9.06 7.18
CA GLY A 171 20.34 -8.96 7.87
C GLY A 171 20.54 -10.01 8.98
N VAL A 172 19.53 -10.82 9.29
CA VAL A 172 19.66 -11.91 10.29
C VAL A 172 20.65 -12.96 9.78
N GLY A 173 21.60 -13.35 10.64
CA GLY A 173 22.62 -14.36 10.32
C GLY A 173 23.76 -13.86 9.42
N LYS A 174 23.80 -12.54 9.14
CA LYS A 174 24.89 -11.91 8.39
C LYS A 174 26.05 -11.53 9.28
N THR A 175 27.26 -11.61 8.73
CA THR A 175 28.48 -11.26 9.46
C THR A 175 28.61 -9.74 9.59
N LEU A 176 29.39 -9.29 10.57
CA LEU A 176 29.71 -7.88 10.73
C LEU A 176 30.32 -7.27 9.45
N GLU A 177 31.17 -8.03 8.74
CA GLU A 177 31.78 -7.59 7.48
C GLU A 177 30.75 -7.36 6.36
N GLU A 178 29.77 -8.27 6.21
CA GLU A 178 28.69 -8.12 5.24
C GLU A 178 27.83 -6.88 5.54
N LEU A 179 27.55 -6.64 6.83
CA LEU A 179 26.79 -5.47 7.27
C LEU A 179 27.59 -4.18 7.09
N GLN A 180 28.88 -4.18 7.42
CA GLN A 180 29.75 -3.01 7.25
C GLN A 180 29.90 -2.62 5.78
N TRP A 181 29.96 -3.61 4.89
CA TRP A 181 30.02 -3.35 3.46
C TRP A 181 28.74 -2.66 2.95
N ASP A 182 27.56 -3.13 3.38
CA ASP A 182 26.28 -2.50 3.01
C ASP A 182 26.20 -1.06 3.57
N GLN A 183 26.73 -0.83 4.78
CA GLN A 183 26.83 0.51 5.36
C GLN A 183 27.77 1.43 4.58
N ASP A 184 28.97 0.94 4.21
CA ASP A 184 29.97 1.70 3.46
C ASP A 184 29.41 2.10 2.07
N TYR A 185 28.63 1.22 1.43
CA TYR A 185 27.91 1.54 0.19
C TYR A 185 26.89 2.66 0.39
N LEU A 186 25.99 2.53 1.36
CA LEU A 186 24.96 3.55 1.60
C LEU A 186 25.56 4.90 2.04
N THR A 187 26.68 4.87 2.76
CA THR A 187 27.41 6.08 3.15
C THR A 187 27.98 6.78 1.92
N THR A 188 28.56 6.02 0.98
CA THR A 188 29.04 6.57 -0.30
C THR A 188 27.88 7.16 -1.11
N LEU A 189 26.74 6.47 -1.14
CA LEU A 189 25.52 6.99 -1.79
C LEU A 189 25.06 8.30 -1.17
N TRP A 190 25.08 8.39 0.16
CA TRP A 190 24.74 9.62 0.87
C TRP A 190 25.68 10.77 0.54
N THR A 191 26.99 10.53 0.50
CA THR A 191 27.98 11.55 0.12
C THR A 191 27.70 12.09 -1.29
N ASN A 192 27.43 11.22 -2.26
CA ASN A 192 27.13 11.65 -3.62
C ASN A 192 25.82 12.44 -3.72
N ILE A 193 24.80 12.08 -2.94
CA ILE A 193 23.55 12.85 -2.83
C ILE A 193 23.84 14.25 -2.29
N LEU A 194 24.65 14.37 -1.24
CA LEU A 194 25.03 15.65 -0.66
C LEU A 194 25.83 16.52 -1.64
N ASP A 195 26.79 15.94 -2.35
CA ASP A 195 27.61 16.69 -3.31
C ASP A 195 26.78 17.15 -4.51
N SER A 196 25.93 16.27 -5.06
CA SER A 196 25.00 16.63 -6.14
C SER A 196 23.99 17.70 -5.73
N SER A 197 23.62 17.75 -4.44
CA SER A 197 22.69 18.76 -3.90
C SER A 197 23.25 20.19 -3.87
N LYS A 198 24.57 20.34 -4.09
CA LYS A 198 25.27 21.63 -4.14
C LYS A 198 25.50 22.13 -5.57
N GLU A 199 25.36 21.26 -6.58
CA GLU A 199 25.67 21.60 -7.98
C GLU A 199 24.64 22.53 -8.63
N LYS A 200 23.38 22.45 -8.21
CA LYS A 200 22.25 23.19 -8.78
C LYS A 200 21.40 23.81 -7.67
N SER A 201 20.73 24.92 -7.97
CA SER A 201 19.71 25.50 -7.09
C SER A 201 18.40 24.72 -7.19
N ALA A 202 17.62 24.75 -6.10
CA ALA A 202 16.32 24.09 -6.05
C ALA A 202 15.27 24.74 -6.99
N PRO A 203 14.22 24.01 -7.42
CA PRO A 203 13.95 22.60 -7.18
C PRO A 203 14.51 21.67 -8.28
N PHE A 204 15.01 20.49 -7.90
CA PHE A 204 15.37 19.42 -8.86
C PHE A 204 15.48 18.04 -8.20
N LEU A 205 15.32 16.98 -8.99
CA LEU A 205 15.56 15.60 -8.57
C LEU A 205 17.06 15.29 -8.36
N ILE A 206 17.45 14.96 -7.12
CA ILE A 206 18.83 14.57 -6.79
C ILE A 206 19.02 13.07 -7.04
N TYR A 207 18.16 12.25 -6.44
CA TYR A 207 18.25 10.79 -6.48
C TYR A 207 16.87 10.20 -6.75
N ARG A 208 16.82 9.30 -7.74
CA ARG A 208 15.65 8.49 -8.04
C ARG A 208 15.79 7.16 -7.34
N GLU A 209 14.78 6.77 -6.58
CA GLU A 209 14.76 5.45 -5.96
C GLU A 209 14.78 4.36 -7.04
N SER A 210 15.42 3.25 -6.68
CA SER A 210 15.59 2.08 -7.55
C SER A 210 14.30 1.64 -8.25
N ASN A 211 14.43 1.27 -9.52
CA ASN A 211 13.33 0.70 -10.31
C ASN A 211 12.79 -0.60 -9.68
N ILE A 212 11.63 -1.05 -10.16
CA ILE A 212 10.99 -2.29 -9.68
C ILE A 212 11.91 -3.52 -9.69
N ILE A 213 12.82 -3.66 -10.67
CA ILE A 213 13.77 -4.79 -10.78
C ILE A 213 14.70 -4.79 -9.58
N ILE A 214 15.45 -3.70 -9.40
CA ILE A 214 16.45 -3.56 -8.34
C ILE A 214 15.78 -3.62 -6.97
N ARG A 215 14.60 -3.02 -6.83
CA ARG A 215 13.80 -3.10 -5.60
C ARG A 215 13.39 -4.53 -5.29
N THR A 216 12.89 -5.27 -6.29
CA THR A 216 12.50 -6.67 -6.10
C THR A 216 13.71 -7.52 -5.71
N LEU A 217 14.84 -7.37 -6.41
CA LEU A 217 16.06 -8.10 -6.07
C LEU A 217 16.55 -7.73 -4.66
N ARG A 218 16.58 -6.44 -4.30
CA ARG A 218 16.99 -6.00 -2.95
C ARG A 218 16.10 -6.57 -1.84
N ASP A 219 14.79 -6.53 -2.04
CA ASP A 219 13.81 -6.78 -0.96
C ASP A 219 13.31 -8.23 -0.91
N HIS A 220 13.28 -8.94 -2.03
CA HIS A 220 12.66 -10.28 -2.17
C HIS A 220 13.66 -11.39 -2.51
N MET A 221 14.89 -11.07 -2.92
CA MET A 221 15.88 -12.09 -3.22
C MET A 221 16.47 -12.68 -1.93
N ASP A 222 16.21 -13.97 -1.70
CA ASP A 222 16.74 -14.74 -0.59
C ASP A 222 17.32 -16.08 -1.06
N ASN A 223 17.89 -16.86 -0.13
CA ASN A 223 18.47 -18.16 -0.48
C ASN A 223 17.43 -19.20 -0.92
N SER A 224 16.14 -18.97 -0.65
CA SER A 224 15.03 -19.86 -1.04
C SER A 224 14.57 -19.66 -2.48
N ILE A 225 14.96 -18.56 -3.14
CA ILE A 225 14.75 -18.37 -4.58
C ILE A 225 15.78 -19.19 -5.34
N ASP A 226 15.31 -20.02 -6.26
CA ASP A 226 16.17 -20.95 -7.01
C ASP A 226 16.67 -20.32 -8.32
N GLU A 227 15.83 -19.55 -9.01
CA GLU A 227 16.14 -18.94 -10.32
C GLU A 227 15.54 -17.53 -10.45
N ILE A 228 16.26 -16.66 -11.16
CA ILE A 228 15.79 -15.36 -11.63
C ILE A 228 15.79 -15.42 -13.16
N VAL A 229 14.63 -15.27 -13.77
CA VAL A 229 14.46 -15.42 -15.21
C VAL A 229 14.01 -14.09 -15.81
N VAL A 230 14.76 -13.59 -16.79
CA VAL A 230 14.55 -12.27 -17.41
C VAL A 230 14.43 -12.44 -18.91
N ASP A 231 13.47 -11.76 -19.54
CA ASP A 231 13.18 -11.87 -20.99
C ASP A 231 13.75 -10.74 -21.87
N SER A 232 14.54 -9.84 -21.29
CA SER A 232 15.14 -8.69 -21.97
C SER A 232 16.62 -8.57 -21.62
N ASP A 233 17.45 -8.35 -22.64
CA ASP A 233 18.91 -8.21 -22.50
C ASP A 233 19.29 -7.00 -21.64
N GLU A 234 18.63 -5.85 -21.85
CA GLU A 234 18.88 -4.62 -21.07
C GLU A 234 18.63 -4.85 -19.58
N ILE A 235 17.55 -5.55 -19.26
CA ILE A 235 17.17 -5.86 -17.88
C ILE A 235 18.10 -6.92 -17.30
N PHE A 236 18.53 -7.89 -18.10
CA PHE A 236 19.48 -8.91 -17.68
C PHE A 236 20.81 -8.28 -17.26
N GLU A 237 21.37 -7.37 -18.06
CA GLU A 237 22.61 -6.68 -17.69
C GLU A 237 22.44 -5.83 -16.44
N MET A 238 21.35 -5.08 -16.32
CA MET A 238 21.06 -4.30 -15.12
C MET A 238 20.95 -5.17 -13.86
N ALA A 239 20.23 -6.29 -13.94
CA ALA A 239 20.11 -7.26 -12.84
C ALA A 239 21.47 -7.93 -12.54
N SER A 240 22.25 -8.23 -13.56
CA SER A 240 23.60 -8.81 -13.47
C SER A 240 24.55 -7.87 -12.74
N GLU A 241 24.60 -6.59 -13.13
CA GLU A 241 25.40 -5.56 -12.44
C GLU A 241 25.02 -5.45 -10.97
N PHE A 242 23.72 -5.39 -10.68
CA PHE A 242 23.24 -5.32 -9.30
C PHE A 242 23.57 -6.56 -8.49
N LEU A 243 23.45 -7.77 -9.05
CA LEU A 243 23.78 -9.01 -8.35
C LEU A 243 25.28 -9.17 -8.17
N LYS A 244 26.11 -8.86 -9.18
CA LYS A 244 27.58 -8.83 -9.05
C LYS A 244 28.01 -7.91 -7.92
N PHE A 245 27.31 -6.79 -7.79
CA PHE A 245 27.59 -5.80 -6.78
C PHE A 245 27.10 -6.24 -5.38
N SER A 246 25.81 -6.54 -5.25
CA SER A 246 25.12 -6.71 -3.97
C SER A 246 24.98 -8.16 -3.49
N MET A 247 25.13 -9.15 -4.37
CA MET A 247 24.92 -10.58 -4.07
C MET A 247 25.73 -11.51 -5.02
N PRO A 248 27.07 -11.47 -5.04
CA PRO A 248 27.87 -12.19 -6.04
C PRO A 248 27.57 -13.70 -6.11
N GLU A 249 27.30 -14.33 -4.97
CA GLU A 249 26.98 -15.77 -4.88
C GLU A 249 25.69 -16.17 -5.61
N GLN A 250 24.77 -15.22 -5.81
CA GLN A 250 23.46 -15.48 -6.38
C GLN A 250 23.40 -15.20 -7.89
N ILE A 251 24.48 -14.69 -8.49
CA ILE A 251 24.55 -14.39 -9.91
C ILE A 251 24.27 -15.62 -10.79
N THR A 252 24.67 -16.81 -10.34
CA THR A 252 24.47 -18.07 -11.05
C THR A 252 23.00 -18.46 -11.20
N LYS A 253 22.11 -17.83 -10.42
CA LYS A 253 20.67 -18.03 -10.50
C LYS A 253 20.02 -17.16 -11.59
N LEU A 254 20.70 -16.12 -12.07
CA LEU A 254 20.22 -15.24 -13.12
C LEU A 254 20.31 -15.92 -14.49
N LYS A 255 19.19 -15.98 -15.20
CA LYS A 255 19.07 -16.62 -16.51
C LYS A 255 18.32 -15.70 -17.48
N LEU A 256 18.87 -15.58 -18.68
CA LEU A 256 18.21 -14.92 -19.80
C LEU A 256 17.22 -15.91 -20.46
N TYR A 257 16.05 -15.41 -20.83
CA TYR A 257 14.96 -16.16 -21.43
C TYR A 257 14.76 -15.76 -22.89
N ASN A 258 15.00 -16.70 -23.80
CA ASN A 258 15.00 -16.46 -25.25
C ASN A 258 14.03 -17.38 -26.02
N ASP A 259 13.12 -18.08 -25.33
CA ASP A 259 12.17 -18.95 -26.03
C ASP A 259 11.10 -18.12 -26.76
N LYS A 260 10.49 -18.71 -27.80
CA LYS A 260 9.40 -18.08 -28.57
C LYS A 260 8.11 -17.84 -27.76
N THR A 261 7.84 -18.70 -26.78
CA THR A 261 6.66 -18.56 -25.92
C THR A 261 6.91 -17.41 -24.94
N PRO A 262 5.94 -16.52 -24.67
CA PRO A 262 6.13 -15.48 -23.66
C PRO A 262 6.43 -16.06 -22.27
N LEU A 263 7.30 -15.37 -21.51
CA LEU A 263 7.81 -15.85 -20.22
C LEU A 263 6.69 -16.29 -19.26
N PHE A 264 5.71 -15.42 -19.04
CA PHE A 264 4.62 -15.69 -18.08
C PHE A 264 3.67 -16.79 -18.56
N ASN A 265 3.46 -16.93 -19.87
CA ASN A 265 2.70 -18.03 -20.46
C ASN A 265 3.41 -19.37 -20.27
N LYS A 266 4.74 -19.43 -20.44
CA LYS A 266 5.52 -20.66 -20.19
C LYS A 266 5.35 -21.16 -18.75
N TYR A 267 5.28 -20.25 -17.78
CA TYR A 267 5.09 -20.58 -16.37
C TYR A 267 3.61 -20.64 -15.93
N GLN A 268 2.66 -20.46 -16.85
CA GLN A 268 1.21 -20.52 -16.61
C GLN A 268 0.70 -19.54 -15.54
N ILE A 269 1.32 -18.37 -15.44
CA ILE A 269 0.93 -17.34 -14.47
C ILE A 269 0.09 -16.21 -15.07
N GLU A 270 0.01 -16.07 -16.39
CA GLU A 270 -0.75 -14.99 -17.05
C GLU A 270 -2.22 -14.98 -16.61
N ASN A 271 -2.89 -16.15 -16.63
CA ASN A 271 -4.28 -16.24 -16.17
C ASN A 271 -4.46 -15.87 -14.69
N GLN A 272 -3.44 -16.13 -13.85
CA GLN A 272 -3.48 -15.76 -12.43
C GLN A 272 -3.30 -14.25 -12.23
N ILE A 273 -2.55 -13.59 -13.13
CA ILE A 273 -2.41 -12.13 -13.18
C ILE A 273 -3.74 -11.51 -13.63
N GLU A 274 -4.37 -12.03 -14.69
CA GLU A 274 -5.69 -11.57 -15.14
C GLU A 274 -6.75 -11.69 -14.02
N THR A 275 -6.71 -12.79 -13.27
CA THR A 275 -7.59 -13.00 -12.11
C THR A 275 -7.41 -11.93 -11.00
N ALA A 276 -6.28 -11.22 -10.97
CA ALA A 276 -6.06 -10.10 -10.04
C ALA A 276 -6.87 -8.85 -10.40
N PHE A 277 -7.28 -8.69 -11.66
CA PHE A 277 -8.18 -7.63 -12.12
C PHE A 277 -9.66 -8.03 -12.00
N SER A 278 -9.95 -9.32 -11.95
CA SER A 278 -11.32 -9.81 -11.79
C SER A 278 -11.94 -9.43 -10.44
N ARG A 279 -13.23 -9.08 -10.45
CA ARG A 279 -14.02 -8.89 -9.22
C ARG A 279 -14.19 -10.20 -8.43
N GLU A 280 -14.35 -11.31 -9.14
CA GLU A 280 -14.57 -12.65 -8.57
C GLU A 280 -13.37 -13.55 -8.83
N VAL A 281 -12.98 -14.34 -7.83
CA VAL A 281 -11.85 -15.28 -7.90
C VAL A 281 -12.32 -16.67 -7.44
N SER A 282 -12.18 -17.67 -8.31
CA SER A 282 -12.55 -19.05 -7.98
C SER A 282 -11.58 -19.69 -7.00
N LEU A 283 -12.12 -20.52 -6.10
CA LEU A 283 -11.39 -21.33 -5.13
C LEU A 283 -11.20 -22.76 -5.65
N PRO A 284 -10.17 -23.50 -5.19
CA PRO A 284 -9.89 -24.87 -5.62
C PRO A 284 -11.08 -25.84 -5.52
N SER A 285 -11.87 -25.75 -4.45
CA SER A 285 -13.06 -26.60 -4.24
C SER A 285 -14.32 -26.11 -4.96
N GLY A 286 -14.20 -25.12 -5.86
CA GLY A 286 -15.28 -24.58 -6.68
C GLY A 286 -16.05 -23.40 -6.07
N GLY A 287 -15.73 -23.00 -4.84
CA GLY A 287 -16.24 -21.75 -4.26
C GLY A 287 -15.66 -20.52 -4.95
N SER A 288 -15.99 -19.33 -4.46
CA SER A 288 -15.42 -18.08 -4.96
C SER A 288 -15.30 -17.03 -3.85
N ILE A 289 -14.36 -16.11 -4.04
CA ILE A 289 -14.30 -14.87 -3.29
C ILE A 289 -14.64 -13.69 -4.20
N VAL A 290 -15.40 -12.74 -3.68
CA VAL A 290 -15.81 -11.53 -4.39
C VAL A 290 -15.19 -10.34 -3.66
N ILE A 291 -14.41 -9.52 -4.37
CA ILE A 291 -13.67 -8.41 -3.79
C ILE A 291 -14.26 -7.09 -4.31
N ASP A 292 -14.84 -6.31 -3.41
CA ASP A 292 -15.48 -5.03 -3.73
C ASP A 292 -14.79 -3.87 -2.99
N PRO A 293 -14.01 -3.03 -3.69
CA PRO A 293 -13.48 -1.81 -3.11
C PRO A 293 -14.57 -0.74 -2.98
N THR A 294 -14.67 -0.12 -1.80
CA THR A 294 -15.54 1.03 -1.54
C THR A 294 -14.69 2.27 -1.23
N GLU A 295 -15.33 3.41 -0.95
CA GLU A 295 -14.62 4.65 -0.60
C GLU A 295 -13.75 4.51 0.66
N ALA A 296 -14.26 3.82 1.69
CA ALA A 296 -13.61 3.75 3.01
C ALA A 296 -12.89 2.42 3.28
N LEU A 297 -13.40 1.32 2.74
CA LEU A 297 -12.94 -0.04 3.03
C LEU A 297 -13.06 -0.97 1.82
N ILE A 298 -12.47 -2.15 1.91
CA ILE A 298 -12.65 -3.21 0.90
C ILE A 298 -13.47 -4.32 1.55
N SER A 299 -14.62 -4.65 0.96
CA SER A 299 -15.45 -5.77 1.38
C SER A 299 -15.11 -7.02 0.58
N ILE A 300 -15.02 -8.16 1.26
CA ILE A 300 -14.77 -9.46 0.64
C ILE A 300 -15.88 -10.42 1.06
N ASP A 301 -16.60 -10.95 0.09
CA ASP A 301 -17.65 -11.96 0.29
C ASP A 301 -17.18 -13.34 -0.18
N ILE A 302 -17.66 -14.40 0.47
CA ILE A 302 -17.24 -15.78 0.21
C ILE A 302 -18.47 -16.62 -0.15
N ASN A 303 -18.47 -17.14 -1.38
CA ASN A 303 -19.52 -18.00 -1.88
C ASN A 303 -19.03 -19.45 -1.91
N SER A 304 -19.81 -20.37 -1.35
CA SER A 304 -19.57 -21.80 -1.56
C SER A 304 -20.05 -22.22 -2.95
N ALA A 305 -19.34 -23.16 -3.56
CA ALA A 305 -19.86 -23.85 -4.74
C ALA A 305 -21.15 -24.59 -4.36
N ARG A 306 -22.00 -24.90 -5.34
CA ARG A 306 -22.95 -26.03 -5.21
C ARG A 306 -22.20 -27.36 -5.13
N SER A 307 -21.37 -27.56 -4.10
CA SER A 307 -20.75 -28.85 -3.82
C SER A 307 -21.75 -29.68 -3.02
N THR A 308 -22.69 -30.29 -3.72
CA THR A 308 -23.68 -31.24 -3.16
C THR A 308 -23.08 -32.63 -2.92
N LYS A 309 -21.75 -32.74 -2.74
CA LYS A 309 -21.03 -34.03 -2.63
C LYS A 309 -20.62 -34.39 -1.20
N GLY A 310 -20.76 -33.50 -0.22
CA GLY A 310 -20.53 -33.77 1.21
C GLY A 310 -21.84 -33.88 1.98
N SER A 311 -21.94 -34.82 2.92
CA SER A 311 -23.10 -34.94 3.83
C SER A 311 -23.11 -33.88 4.94
N ASP A 312 -22.01 -33.14 5.13
CA ASP A 312 -21.85 -32.15 6.19
C ASP A 312 -21.64 -30.72 5.63
N ILE A 313 -22.66 -29.88 5.83
CA ILE A 313 -22.67 -28.47 5.43
C ILE A 313 -21.61 -27.68 6.20
N GLU A 314 -21.38 -28.04 7.48
CA GLU A 314 -20.45 -27.31 8.34
C GLU A 314 -18.99 -27.59 7.97
N GLU A 315 -18.67 -28.82 7.58
CA GLU A 315 -17.35 -29.17 7.03
C GLU A 315 -17.09 -28.44 5.70
N THR A 316 -18.10 -28.36 4.83
CA THR A 316 -18.00 -27.65 3.55
C THR A 316 -17.75 -26.15 3.76
N ALA A 317 -18.46 -25.53 4.71
CA ALA A 317 -18.26 -24.13 5.09
C ALA A 317 -16.85 -23.89 5.65
N LEU A 318 -16.38 -24.73 6.57
CA LEU A 318 -15.03 -24.62 7.12
C LEU A 318 -13.96 -24.73 6.03
N ASN A 319 -14.04 -25.77 5.17
CA ASN A 319 -13.05 -25.98 4.11
C ASN A 319 -13.02 -24.81 3.12
N THR A 320 -14.19 -24.31 2.71
CA THR A 320 -14.29 -23.13 1.83
C THR A 320 -13.68 -21.89 2.47
N ASN A 321 -13.96 -21.65 3.76
CA ASN A 321 -13.40 -20.51 4.49
C ASN A 321 -11.87 -20.61 4.66
N LEU A 322 -11.32 -21.82 4.84
CA LEU A 322 -9.87 -22.03 4.92
C LEU A 322 -9.18 -21.76 3.57
N GLU A 323 -9.78 -22.21 2.46
CA GLU A 323 -9.30 -21.89 1.11
C GLU A 323 -9.40 -20.39 0.82
N ALA A 324 -10.52 -19.77 1.19
CA ALA A 324 -10.73 -18.34 1.05
C ALA A 324 -9.70 -17.54 1.85
N ALA A 325 -9.37 -17.94 3.09
CA ALA A 325 -8.35 -17.27 3.90
C ALA A 325 -6.97 -17.24 3.20
N ASP A 326 -6.58 -18.33 2.54
CA ASP A 326 -5.34 -18.38 1.76
C ASP A 326 -5.38 -17.49 0.52
N GLU A 327 -6.50 -17.55 -0.20
CA GLU A 327 -6.67 -16.82 -1.45
C GLU A 327 -6.80 -15.32 -1.20
N ILE A 328 -7.51 -14.90 -0.16
CA ILE A 328 -7.59 -13.50 0.28
C ILE A 328 -6.21 -12.96 0.62
N ALA A 329 -5.41 -13.69 1.41
CA ALA A 329 -4.05 -13.26 1.74
C ALA A 329 -3.16 -13.14 0.50
N ARG A 330 -3.34 -14.03 -0.49
CA ARG A 330 -2.63 -13.99 -1.76
C ARG A 330 -3.06 -12.79 -2.62
N GLN A 331 -4.36 -12.58 -2.80
CA GLN A 331 -4.92 -11.46 -3.56
C GLN A 331 -4.58 -10.10 -2.94
N CYS A 332 -4.55 -10.00 -1.61
CA CYS A 332 -4.11 -8.78 -0.92
C CYS A 332 -2.67 -8.38 -1.28
N ARG A 333 -1.78 -9.36 -1.54
CA ARG A 333 -0.41 -9.09 -2.00
C ARG A 333 -0.37 -8.73 -3.47
N ILE A 334 -0.94 -9.58 -4.33
CA ILE A 334 -0.90 -9.42 -5.80
C ILE A 334 -1.56 -8.12 -6.25
N ARG A 335 -2.66 -7.72 -5.61
CA ARG A 335 -3.37 -6.47 -5.92
C ARG A 335 -2.89 -5.28 -5.08
N ASP A 336 -1.95 -5.50 -4.16
CA ASP A 336 -1.50 -4.53 -3.15
C ASP A 336 -2.66 -3.86 -2.36
N LEU A 337 -3.71 -4.63 -2.03
CA LEU A 337 -4.87 -4.13 -1.28
C LEU A 337 -4.44 -3.63 0.10
N GLY A 338 -4.85 -2.43 0.49
CA GLY A 338 -4.52 -1.92 1.83
C GLY A 338 -5.54 -0.92 2.35
N GLY A 339 -5.44 -0.60 3.64
CA GLY A 339 -6.48 0.07 4.40
C GLY A 339 -7.28 -0.93 5.22
N LEU A 340 -8.55 -0.60 5.47
CA LEU A 340 -9.48 -1.47 6.18
C LEU A 340 -10.08 -2.50 5.20
N LEU A 341 -10.01 -3.77 5.56
CA LEU A 341 -10.64 -4.88 4.85
C LEU A 341 -11.65 -5.54 5.80
N VAL A 342 -12.81 -5.87 5.27
CA VAL A 342 -13.89 -6.58 5.98
C VAL A 342 -14.22 -7.83 5.20
N ILE A 343 -14.08 -8.99 5.83
CA ILE A 343 -14.30 -10.30 5.21
C ILE A 343 -15.55 -10.92 5.81
N ASP A 344 -16.51 -11.26 4.95
CA ASP A 344 -17.72 -12.00 5.28
C ASP A 344 -17.47 -13.50 5.03
N PHE A 345 -17.14 -14.23 6.09
CA PHE A 345 -16.96 -15.68 6.02
C PHE A 345 -18.30 -16.39 6.08
N ILE A 346 -18.39 -17.55 5.44
CA ILE A 346 -19.58 -18.41 5.56
C ILE A 346 -19.78 -18.74 7.04
N ASP A 347 -21.03 -18.59 7.51
CA ASP A 347 -21.39 -18.83 8.90
C ASP A 347 -20.95 -20.23 9.37
N MET A 348 -20.34 -20.27 10.56
CA MET A 348 -19.92 -21.50 11.24
C MET A 348 -20.48 -21.51 12.66
N LEU A 349 -21.20 -22.57 13.02
CA LEU A 349 -21.81 -22.71 14.35
C LEU A 349 -20.76 -23.02 15.42
N ALA A 350 -19.79 -23.87 15.10
CA ALA A 350 -18.71 -24.21 16.01
C ALA A 350 -17.67 -23.08 16.15
N ILE A 351 -17.49 -22.57 17.37
CA ILE A 351 -16.43 -21.58 17.71
C ILE A 351 -15.03 -22.12 17.36
N LYS A 352 -14.84 -23.45 17.40
CA LYS A 352 -13.59 -24.10 16.99
C LYS A 352 -13.26 -23.82 15.52
N ASN A 353 -14.27 -23.84 14.65
CA ASN A 353 -14.12 -23.62 13.20
C ASN A 353 -13.79 -22.15 12.91
N GLN A 354 -14.49 -21.22 13.58
CA GLN A 354 -14.17 -19.79 13.54
C GLN A 354 -12.70 -19.51 13.92
N ARG A 355 -12.21 -20.11 15.01
CA ARG A 355 -10.81 -19.97 15.44
C ARG A 355 -9.82 -20.56 14.42
N ALA A 356 -10.15 -21.69 13.81
CA ALA A 356 -9.31 -22.30 12.79
C ALA A 356 -9.15 -21.38 11.57
N VAL A 357 -10.22 -20.71 11.14
CA VAL A 357 -10.18 -19.71 10.05
C VAL A 357 -9.37 -18.47 10.45
N GLU A 358 -9.57 -17.94 11.67
CA GLU A 358 -8.78 -16.83 12.20
C GLU A 358 -7.27 -17.14 12.27
N GLU A 359 -6.91 -18.36 12.66
CA GLU A 359 -5.51 -18.82 12.68
C GLU A 359 -4.98 -18.99 11.26
N ARG A 360 -5.78 -19.58 10.35
CA ARG A 360 -5.38 -19.80 8.96
C ARG A 360 -5.03 -18.50 8.24
N ILE A 361 -5.87 -17.46 8.38
CA ILE A 361 -5.61 -16.17 7.72
C ILE A 361 -4.39 -15.46 8.34
N LYS A 362 -4.20 -15.56 9.66
CA LYS A 362 -2.99 -15.04 10.34
C LYS A 362 -1.74 -15.73 9.80
N ASP A 363 -1.79 -17.05 9.61
CA ASP A 363 -0.68 -17.83 9.05
C ASP A 363 -0.41 -17.48 7.59
N ALA A 364 -1.45 -17.34 6.75
CA ALA A 364 -1.33 -17.00 5.34
C ALA A 364 -0.72 -15.60 5.09
N VAL A 365 -0.89 -14.69 6.04
CA VAL A 365 -0.37 -13.32 6.00
C VAL A 365 1.03 -13.19 6.60
N LYS A 366 1.58 -14.21 7.29
CA LYS A 366 2.95 -14.14 7.87
C LYS A 366 4.03 -13.79 6.83
N VAL A 367 3.85 -14.25 5.59
CA VAL A 367 4.75 -13.99 4.46
C VAL A 367 4.54 -12.60 3.82
N ASP A 368 3.51 -11.86 4.22
CA ASP A 368 3.20 -10.54 3.67
C ASP A 368 4.20 -9.49 4.15
N ARG A 369 4.68 -8.66 3.23
CA ARG A 369 5.55 -7.51 3.52
C ARG A 369 4.86 -6.46 4.39
N ALA A 370 3.57 -6.22 4.17
CA ALA A 370 2.79 -5.20 4.86
C ALA A 370 2.49 -5.60 6.31
N LYS A 371 2.48 -4.62 7.21
CA LYS A 371 1.97 -4.85 8.56
C LYS A 371 0.46 -5.07 8.49
N VAL A 372 -0.01 -6.18 9.06
CA VAL A 372 -1.43 -6.49 9.17
C VAL A 372 -1.85 -6.57 10.63
N GLN A 373 -2.99 -5.99 10.94
CA GLN A 373 -3.65 -6.06 12.24
C GLN A 373 -4.99 -6.76 12.06
N PHE A 374 -5.32 -7.67 12.98
CA PHE A 374 -6.53 -8.48 12.90
C PHE A 374 -7.48 -8.14 14.05
N GLY A 375 -8.77 -8.02 13.73
CA GLY A 375 -9.86 -8.20 14.67
C GLY A 375 -10.12 -9.68 14.94
N LYS A 376 -11.23 -9.96 15.61
CA LYS A 376 -11.83 -11.31 15.71
C LYS A 376 -13.06 -11.37 14.82
N ILE A 377 -13.52 -12.56 14.49
CA ILE A 377 -14.82 -12.74 13.86
C ILE A 377 -15.87 -12.15 14.82
N SER A 378 -16.62 -11.18 14.31
CA SER A 378 -17.62 -10.45 15.06
C SER A 378 -18.85 -11.32 15.31
N LYS A 379 -19.79 -10.81 16.12
CA LYS A 379 -21.10 -11.46 16.30
C LYS A 379 -21.92 -11.54 15.01
N PHE A 380 -21.57 -10.75 14.00
CA PHE A 380 -22.22 -10.70 12.69
C PHE A 380 -21.48 -11.55 11.64
N GLY A 381 -20.51 -12.40 12.02
CA GLY A 381 -19.77 -13.24 11.08
C GLY A 381 -18.58 -12.55 10.37
N LEU A 382 -18.50 -11.21 10.48
CA LEU A 382 -17.46 -10.42 9.80
C LEU A 382 -16.11 -10.47 10.51
N LEU A 383 -15.02 -10.63 9.75
CA LEU A 383 -13.65 -10.42 10.21
C LEU A 383 -13.09 -9.09 9.67
N GLU A 384 -12.70 -8.21 10.58
CA GLU A 384 -12.02 -6.96 10.23
C GLU A 384 -10.50 -7.13 10.27
N LEU A 385 -9.81 -6.60 9.27
CA LEU A 385 -8.35 -6.48 9.29
C LEU A 385 -7.89 -5.16 8.68
N SER A 386 -6.76 -4.64 9.17
CA SER A 386 -6.11 -3.45 8.64
C SER A 386 -4.76 -3.82 8.06
N ARG A 387 -4.57 -3.60 6.76
CA ARG A 387 -3.31 -3.86 6.05
C ARG A 387 -2.63 -2.55 5.67
N GLN A 388 -1.35 -2.42 6.02
CA GLN A 388 -0.55 -1.26 5.66
C GLN A 388 -0.45 -1.10 4.13
N ARG A 389 -0.79 0.09 3.62
CA ARG A 389 -0.60 0.45 2.21
C ARG A 389 0.89 0.70 1.93
N LEU A 390 1.46 -0.07 1.01
CA LEU A 390 2.86 0.10 0.60
C LEU A 390 2.99 0.92 -0.69
N ARG A 391 2.07 0.67 -1.63
CA ARG A 391 1.95 1.24 -2.97
C ARG A 391 0.46 1.46 -3.30
N PRO A 392 0.11 2.21 -4.37
CA PRO A 392 -1.23 2.17 -4.93
C PRO A 392 -1.63 0.73 -5.25
N SER A 393 -2.91 0.40 -5.06
CA SER A 393 -3.41 -0.91 -5.49
C SER A 393 -3.43 -1.01 -7.02
N LEU A 394 -3.51 -2.24 -7.53
CA LEU A 394 -3.55 -2.51 -8.97
C LEU A 394 -4.73 -1.78 -9.66
N GLY A 395 -5.90 -1.77 -9.03
CA GLY A 395 -7.05 -1.00 -9.54
C GLY A 395 -6.80 0.52 -9.52
N GLU A 396 -6.19 1.07 -8.46
CA GLU A 396 -5.85 2.50 -8.40
C GLU A 396 -4.80 2.92 -9.46
N SER A 397 -3.96 1.99 -9.92
CA SER A 397 -2.89 2.25 -10.90
C SER A 397 -3.33 2.08 -12.35
N SER A 398 -4.19 1.10 -12.62
CA SER A 398 -4.55 0.68 -13.98
C SER A 398 -6.01 0.96 -14.38
N GLU A 399 -6.91 1.14 -13.42
CA GLU A 399 -8.34 1.36 -13.68
C GLU A 399 -8.70 2.85 -13.49
N GLY A 400 -9.42 3.41 -14.46
CA GLY A 400 -10.07 4.71 -14.32
C GLY A 400 -11.47 4.57 -13.71
N MET A 401 -11.96 5.61 -13.02
CA MET A 401 -13.37 5.64 -12.64
C MET A 401 -14.25 5.61 -13.90
N GLY A 402 -15.14 4.63 -14.00
CA GLY A 402 -16.06 4.53 -15.13
C GLY A 402 -16.93 5.79 -15.27
N ASN A 403 -16.90 6.40 -16.46
CA ASN A 403 -17.64 7.62 -16.80
C ASN A 403 -19.16 7.52 -16.58
N LEU A 404 -19.69 6.31 -16.61
CA LEU A 404 -21.11 5.99 -16.44
C LEU A 404 -21.57 5.93 -14.98
N TYR A 405 -20.68 5.58 -14.03
CA TYR A 405 -21.14 5.16 -12.70
C TYR A 405 -20.74 6.12 -11.58
N GLY A 406 -19.83 7.07 -11.83
CA GLY A 406 -19.28 7.93 -10.78
C GLY A 406 -18.75 7.14 -9.57
N GLY A 407 -18.38 5.87 -9.77
CA GLY A 407 -17.99 4.92 -8.71
C GLY A 407 -19.12 4.18 -7.99
N ALA A 408 -20.40 4.42 -8.29
CA ALA A 408 -21.53 3.87 -7.52
C ALA A 408 -21.92 2.41 -7.85
N GLY A 409 -21.43 1.84 -8.96
CA GLY A 409 -21.70 0.45 -9.37
C GLY A 409 -23.15 0.11 -9.74
N ARG A 410 -24.10 1.04 -9.62
CA ARG A 410 -25.52 0.87 -9.98
C ARG A 410 -26.06 2.12 -10.67
N ILE A 411 -26.88 1.95 -11.70
CA ILE A 411 -27.57 3.05 -12.40
C ILE A 411 -29.07 2.98 -12.08
N ARG A 412 -29.70 4.14 -11.83
CA ARG A 412 -31.16 4.21 -11.69
C ARG A 412 -31.82 3.74 -12.98
N ASN A 413 -32.86 2.92 -12.88
CA ASN A 413 -33.61 2.50 -14.06
C ASN A 413 -34.25 3.70 -14.78
N ILE A 414 -34.57 3.53 -16.07
CA ILE A 414 -35.06 4.60 -16.95
C ILE A 414 -36.29 5.29 -16.37
N LYS A 415 -37.27 4.52 -15.88
CA LYS A 415 -38.52 5.06 -15.31
C LYS A 415 -38.25 5.93 -14.08
N SER A 416 -37.45 5.44 -13.14
CA SER A 416 -37.08 6.16 -11.91
C SER A 416 -36.30 7.42 -12.23
N MET A 417 -35.34 7.34 -13.16
CA MET A 417 -34.55 8.50 -13.58
C MET A 417 -35.41 9.54 -14.29
N SER A 418 -36.27 9.12 -15.22
CA SER A 418 -37.18 10.00 -15.95
C SER A 418 -38.12 10.74 -15.01
N LEU A 419 -38.71 10.06 -14.03
CA LEU A 419 -39.56 10.71 -13.03
C LEU A 419 -38.79 11.70 -12.14
N ALA A 420 -37.53 11.40 -11.81
CA ALA A 420 -36.69 12.34 -11.06
C ALA A 420 -36.35 13.60 -11.89
N ILE A 421 -36.06 13.42 -13.17
CA ILE A 421 -35.82 14.52 -14.11
C ILE A 421 -37.09 15.34 -14.33
N LEU A 422 -38.24 14.70 -14.49
CA LEU A 422 -39.53 15.37 -14.66
C LEU A 422 -39.85 16.31 -13.48
N ARG A 423 -39.63 15.85 -12.24
CA ARG A 423 -39.78 16.68 -11.03
C ARG A 423 -38.81 17.87 -11.02
N ARG A 424 -37.58 17.68 -11.52
CA ARG A 424 -36.61 18.78 -11.64
C ARG A 424 -36.98 19.78 -12.72
N ILE A 425 -37.52 19.33 -13.85
CA ILE A 425 -38.07 20.22 -14.87
C ILE A 425 -39.19 21.07 -14.25
N GLU A 426 -40.13 20.43 -13.55
CA GLU A 426 -41.23 21.13 -12.87
C GLU A 426 -40.70 22.15 -11.85
N GLU A 427 -39.75 21.78 -10.99
CA GLU A 427 -39.11 22.67 -10.03
C GLU A 427 -38.48 23.91 -10.70
N GLU A 428 -37.81 23.74 -11.84
CA GLU A 428 -37.18 24.83 -12.57
C GLU A 428 -38.19 25.73 -13.28
N THR A 429 -39.27 25.16 -13.80
CA THR A 429 -40.38 25.93 -14.40
C THR A 429 -41.14 26.78 -13.37
N LEU A 430 -41.18 26.37 -12.11
CA LEU A 430 -41.84 27.12 -11.02
C LEU A 430 -41.03 28.35 -10.54
N LYS A 431 -39.74 28.47 -10.89
CA LYS A 431 -38.92 29.59 -10.43
C LYS A 431 -39.33 30.89 -11.09
N VAL A 432 -39.30 32.00 -10.34
CA VAL A 432 -39.67 33.34 -10.82
C VAL A 432 -38.78 33.80 -11.96
N ASN A 433 -39.38 34.44 -12.97
CA ASN A 433 -38.72 34.97 -14.18
C ASN A 433 -38.07 33.88 -15.07
N THR A 434 -38.72 32.73 -15.23
CA THR A 434 -38.28 31.66 -16.14
C THR A 434 -39.02 31.79 -17.47
N SER A 435 -38.29 31.85 -18.59
CA SER A 435 -38.87 31.80 -19.93
C SER A 435 -38.98 30.37 -20.43
N LYS A 436 -37.90 29.59 -20.21
CA LYS A 436 -37.67 28.31 -20.88
C LYS A 436 -36.77 27.41 -20.05
N VAL A 437 -37.03 26.11 -20.11
CA VAL A 437 -36.19 25.06 -19.52
C VAL A 437 -35.80 24.07 -20.61
N VAL A 438 -34.50 23.91 -20.82
CA VAL A 438 -33.91 22.97 -21.78
C VAL A 438 -33.31 21.79 -21.01
N ALA A 439 -33.79 20.58 -21.29
CA ALA A 439 -33.31 19.35 -20.69
C ALA A 439 -32.60 18.49 -21.75
N GLU A 440 -31.28 18.41 -21.67
CA GLU A 440 -30.46 17.52 -22.49
C GLU A 440 -30.33 16.17 -21.78
N LEU A 441 -30.94 15.14 -22.34
CA LEU A 441 -31.12 13.85 -21.68
C LEU A 441 -30.67 12.69 -22.59
N PRO A 442 -30.30 11.54 -22.00
CA PRO A 442 -29.94 10.35 -22.78
C PRO A 442 -31.13 9.89 -23.61
N ILE A 443 -30.88 9.39 -24.82
CA ILE A 443 -31.93 9.01 -25.80
C ILE A 443 -33.08 8.22 -25.15
N LYS A 444 -32.77 7.17 -24.37
CA LYS A 444 -33.79 6.30 -23.74
C LYS A 444 -34.67 7.06 -22.73
N ILE A 445 -34.11 8.04 -22.02
CA ILE A 445 -34.84 8.86 -21.05
C ILE A 445 -35.68 9.90 -21.78
N SER A 446 -35.12 10.56 -22.81
CA SER A 446 -35.88 11.50 -23.66
C SER A 446 -37.07 10.83 -24.31
N THR A 447 -36.88 9.63 -24.89
CA THR A 447 -37.96 8.85 -25.49
C THR A 447 -39.07 8.57 -24.49
N TYR A 448 -38.73 8.17 -23.26
CA TYR A 448 -39.72 7.88 -22.23
C TYR A 448 -40.49 9.14 -21.79
N LEU A 449 -39.80 10.28 -21.66
CA LEU A 449 -40.44 11.54 -21.27
C LEU A 449 -41.35 12.10 -22.38
N MET A 450 -40.92 12.03 -23.63
CA MET A 450 -41.64 12.58 -24.79
C MET A 450 -42.80 11.70 -25.27
N ASN A 451 -42.87 10.43 -24.82
CA ASN A 451 -43.95 9.50 -25.18
C ASN A 451 -44.79 9.12 -23.96
N GLU A 452 -44.28 8.27 -23.07
CA GLU A 452 -45.03 7.74 -21.92
C GLU A 452 -45.40 8.81 -20.90
N LYS A 453 -44.59 9.88 -20.77
CA LYS A 453 -44.85 11.02 -19.87
C LYS A 453 -45.22 12.31 -20.59
N ARG A 454 -45.63 12.22 -21.85
CA ARG A 454 -45.96 13.37 -22.68
C ARG A 454 -47.06 14.25 -22.08
N LYS A 455 -48.10 13.62 -21.51
CA LYS A 455 -49.23 14.34 -20.90
C LYS A 455 -48.80 15.13 -19.69
N GLU A 456 -47.98 14.53 -18.83
CA GLU A 456 -47.43 15.17 -17.65
C GLU A 456 -46.50 16.33 -18.01
N VAL A 457 -45.63 16.16 -19.01
CA VAL A 457 -44.78 17.26 -19.52
C VAL A 457 -45.64 18.41 -20.05
N SER A 458 -46.70 18.10 -20.82
CA SER A 458 -47.62 19.12 -21.35
C SER A 458 -48.35 19.87 -20.23
N SER A 459 -48.76 19.15 -19.18
CA SER A 459 -49.40 19.75 -18.00
C SER A 459 -48.47 20.72 -17.27
N ILE A 460 -47.17 20.40 -17.15
CA ILE A 460 -46.18 21.31 -16.55
C ILE A 460 -46.04 22.60 -17.37
N VAL A 461 -45.98 22.48 -18.70
CA VAL A 461 -45.89 23.63 -19.62
C VAL A 461 -47.12 24.53 -19.50
N GLU A 462 -48.32 23.94 -19.52
CA GLU A 462 -49.60 24.67 -19.43
C GLU A 462 -49.79 25.36 -18.07
N ASN A 463 -49.50 24.67 -16.96
CA ASN A 463 -49.71 25.20 -15.61
C ASN A 463 -48.75 26.34 -15.27
N ASN A 464 -47.50 26.27 -15.75
CA ASN A 464 -46.47 27.23 -15.39
C ASN A 464 -46.26 28.31 -16.45
N ASN A 465 -46.85 28.17 -17.65
CA ASN A 465 -46.67 29.06 -18.79
C ASN A 465 -45.19 29.28 -19.15
N VAL A 466 -44.40 28.19 -19.13
CA VAL A 466 -42.96 28.15 -19.42
C VAL A 466 -42.69 27.11 -20.51
N GLU A 467 -41.84 27.45 -21.48
CA GLU A 467 -41.44 26.51 -22.54
C GLU A 467 -40.52 25.41 -21.98
N VAL A 468 -40.81 24.14 -22.26
CA VAL A 468 -39.94 23.01 -21.91
C VAL A 468 -39.47 22.31 -23.19
N ILE A 469 -38.15 22.28 -23.39
CA ILE A 469 -37.52 21.60 -24.53
C ILE A 469 -36.75 20.39 -24.01
N ILE A 470 -37.08 19.20 -24.48
CA ILE A 470 -36.35 17.97 -24.19
C ILE A 470 -35.51 17.60 -25.41
N ILE A 471 -34.19 17.54 -25.25
CA ILE A 471 -33.24 17.26 -26.32
C ILE A 471 -32.59 15.89 -26.06
N PRO A 472 -32.78 14.89 -26.94
CA PRO A 472 -32.02 13.66 -26.91
C PRO A 472 -30.57 13.90 -27.34
N ASP A 473 -29.62 13.62 -26.44
CA ASP A 473 -28.18 13.67 -26.75
C ASP A 473 -27.63 12.23 -26.90
N VAL A 474 -26.88 12.02 -27.99
CA VAL A 474 -26.25 10.74 -28.35
C VAL A 474 -24.99 10.48 -27.52
N PHE A 475 -24.30 11.53 -27.07
CA PHE A 475 -23.07 11.43 -26.30
C PHE A 475 -23.31 11.34 -24.78
N LEU A 476 -24.56 11.54 -24.36
CA LEU A 476 -24.96 11.56 -22.97
C LEU A 476 -25.58 10.22 -22.56
N GLU A 477 -25.00 9.58 -21.55
CA GLU A 477 -25.51 8.32 -20.99
C GLU A 477 -25.99 8.48 -19.54
N SER A 478 -27.04 7.73 -19.17
CA SER A 478 -27.57 7.72 -17.80
C SER A 478 -26.48 7.27 -16.82
N PRO A 479 -26.27 7.98 -15.69
CA PRO A 479 -27.19 8.90 -15.04
C PRO A 479 -26.97 10.39 -15.36
N LYS A 480 -26.06 10.73 -16.28
CA LYS A 480 -25.77 12.14 -16.61
C LYS A 480 -26.95 12.75 -17.37
N TYR A 481 -27.19 14.04 -17.11
CA TYR A 481 -28.13 14.90 -17.83
C TYR A 481 -27.83 16.36 -17.51
N ASN A 482 -28.16 17.25 -18.45
CA ASN A 482 -28.06 18.69 -18.24
C ASN A 482 -29.45 19.30 -18.23
N LEU A 483 -29.65 20.27 -17.35
CA LEU A 483 -30.88 21.04 -17.29
C LEU A 483 -30.50 22.51 -17.20
N ILE A 484 -30.84 23.25 -18.25
CA ILE A 484 -30.49 24.64 -18.44
C ILE A 484 -31.77 25.45 -18.34
N ARG A 485 -31.76 26.46 -17.47
CA ARG A 485 -32.88 27.36 -17.26
C ARG A 485 -32.55 28.72 -17.88
N TYR A 486 -33.44 29.20 -18.75
CA TYR A 486 -33.39 30.54 -19.32
C TYR A 486 -34.36 31.45 -18.59
N ARG A 487 -33.89 32.67 -18.31
CA ARG A 487 -34.71 33.75 -17.75
C ARG A 487 -35.12 34.70 -18.86
N ASN A 488 -36.25 35.37 -18.69
CA ASN A 488 -36.77 36.32 -19.69
C ASN A 488 -35.72 37.38 -20.08
N ASP A 489 -34.87 37.81 -19.15
CA ASP A 489 -33.88 38.87 -19.37
C ASP A 489 -32.61 38.38 -20.11
N ASN A 490 -32.36 37.06 -20.14
CA ASN A 490 -31.12 36.44 -20.65
C ASN A 490 -31.37 35.40 -21.75
N ASP A 491 -32.58 35.35 -22.32
CA ASP A 491 -32.93 34.38 -23.35
C ASP A 491 -32.44 34.81 -24.74
N ASN A 492 -31.17 34.56 -25.01
CA ASN A 492 -30.53 34.81 -26.32
C ASN A 492 -30.71 33.63 -27.31
N THR A 493 -31.65 32.71 -27.07
CA THR A 493 -31.84 31.51 -27.90
C THR A 493 -32.75 31.71 -29.12
N GLY A 494 -33.22 32.94 -29.35
CA GLY A 494 -34.15 33.29 -30.43
C GLY A 494 -33.73 32.73 -31.79
N ASN A 495 -34.63 31.97 -32.42
CA ASN A 495 -34.52 31.30 -33.73
C ASN A 495 -33.58 30.09 -33.86
N LYS A 496 -33.04 29.53 -32.77
CA LYS A 496 -32.31 28.25 -32.85
C LYS A 496 -33.26 27.05 -32.80
N SER A 497 -33.07 26.08 -33.69
CA SER A 497 -33.78 24.79 -33.61
C SER A 497 -33.37 24.03 -32.34
N SER A 498 -34.23 23.15 -31.84
CA SER A 498 -33.95 22.40 -30.61
C SER A 498 -32.63 21.62 -30.64
N TYR A 499 -32.22 21.10 -31.79
CA TYR A 499 -30.95 20.38 -31.97
C TYR A 499 -29.71 21.29 -32.03
N ASP A 500 -29.88 22.60 -32.27
CA ASP A 500 -28.80 23.60 -32.31
C ASP A 500 -28.56 24.26 -30.93
N LEU A 501 -29.35 23.88 -29.93
CA LEU A 501 -29.22 24.37 -28.54
C LEU A 501 -28.16 23.62 -27.74
N ILE A 502 -27.70 22.45 -28.23
CA ILE A 502 -26.63 21.67 -27.59
C ILE A 502 -25.31 22.43 -27.76
N GLU A 503 -24.62 22.72 -26.65
CA GLU A 503 -23.24 23.19 -26.74
C GLU A 503 -22.34 22.10 -27.33
N LYS A 504 -21.51 22.44 -28.34
CA LYS A 504 -20.53 21.52 -28.97
C LYS A 504 -19.44 20.99 -28.01
N SER A 505 -19.57 21.21 -26.71
CA SER A 505 -18.67 20.73 -25.66
C SER A 505 -18.83 19.22 -25.36
N SER A 506 -19.82 18.55 -25.97
CA SER A 506 -20.11 17.12 -25.79
C SER A 506 -19.43 16.17 -26.78
N GLU A 507 -18.54 16.65 -27.67
CA GLU A 507 -17.58 15.72 -28.28
C GLU A 507 -16.75 15.12 -27.14
N PRO A 508 -16.74 13.79 -26.96
CA PRO A 508 -15.87 13.22 -25.96
C PRO A 508 -14.44 13.58 -26.38
N SER A 509 -13.74 14.32 -25.54
CA SER A 509 -12.29 14.42 -25.59
C SER A 509 -11.70 13.06 -25.17
N TYR A 510 -12.04 11.99 -25.90
CA TYR A 510 -11.30 10.73 -25.94
C TYR A 510 -10.06 10.95 -26.79
N VAL A 511 -9.21 11.83 -26.30
CA VAL A 511 -7.78 11.63 -26.45
C VAL A 511 -7.37 11.31 -25.03
N PHE A 512 -6.95 10.06 -24.80
CA PHE A 512 -5.93 9.81 -23.79
C PHE A 512 -4.77 10.71 -24.20
N SER A 513 -4.81 11.96 -23.79
CA SER A 513 -3.75 12.87 -24.14
C SER A 513 -2.61 12.40 -23.28
N GLU A 514 -1.65 11.71 -23.90
CA GLU A 514 -0.26 11.61 -23.47
C GLU A 514 0.40 13.01 -23.32
N LYS A 515 -0.39 14.07 -23.13
CA LYS A 515 0.04 15.45 -23.03
C LYS A 515 0.54 15.83 -21.65
N ASN A 516 0.49 14.92 -20.68
CA ASN A 516 1.40 14.95 -19.56
C ASN A 516 2.52 13.93 -19.76
N LYS A 517 3.25 14.02 -20.89
CA LYS A 517 4.70 13.79 -20.85
C LYS A 517 5.27 14.83 -19.89
N VAL A 518 5.11 14.61 -18.59
CA VAL A 518 5.98 15.22 -17.60
C VAL A 518 7.36 14.77 -18.06
N LYS A 519 8.17 15.69 -18.59
CA LYS A 519 9.59 15.42 -18.86
C LYS A 519 10.12 14.87 -17.54
N SER A 520 10.40 13.57 -17.49
CA SER A 520 10.98 12.98 -16.29
C SER A 520 12.33 13.65 -16.12
N GLU A 521 12.47 14.46 -15.07
CA GLU A 521 13.78 15.01 -14.72
C GLU A 521 14.75 13.83 -14.54
N GLU A 522 15.87 13.87 -15.26
CA GLU A 522 16.90 12.87 -15.08
C GLU A 522 17.57 13.09 -13.72
N PRO A 523 17.74 12.04 -12.89
CA PRO A 523 18.42 12.20 -11.61
C PRO A 523 19.88 12.57 -11.86
N THR A 524 20.40 13.54 -11.09
CA THR A 524 21.82 13.91 -11.11
C THR A 524 22.70 12.74 -10.64
N VAL A 525 22.23 11.94 -9.68
CA VAL A 525 22.90 10.70 -9.27
C VAL A 525 22.33 9.51 -10.04
N LYS A 526 23.02 9.08 -11.09
CA LYS A 526 22.86 7.75 -11.70
C LYS A 526 23.81 6.80 -10.98
N GLY A 527 23.34 5.59 -10.64
CA GLY A 527 23.95 4.65 -9.68
C GLY A 527 25.48 4.63 -9.60
N ILE A 528 25.99 4.56 -8.36
CA ILE A 528 27.42 4.52 -8.08
C ILE A 528 27.91 3.09 -8.29
N ASN A 529 29.03 2.92 -8.98
CA ASN A 529 29.85 1.71 -8.93
C ASN A 529 30.89 1.84 -7.80
N PRO A 530 30.73 1.17 -6.65
CA PRO A 530 31.73 1.22 -5.59
C PRO A 530 32.97 0.41 -5.99
N LYS A 531 34.11 0.81 -5.43
CA LYS A 531 35.45 0.33 -5.85
C LYS A 531 35.69 -1.18 -5.62
N LYS A 532 34.87 -1.90 -4.83
CA LYS A 532 35.05 -3.34 -4.56
C LYS A 532 33.72 -4.10 -4.31
N PRO A 533 33.58 -5.33 -4.86
CA PRO A 533 32.43 -6.20 -4.59
C PRO A 533 32.42 -6.74 -3.15
N ILE A 534 31.28 -7.27 -2.70
CA ILE A 534 31.10 -7.84 -1.34
C ILE A 534 32.15 -8.91 -1.02
N PRO A 535 32.72 -8.91 0.19
CA PRO A 535 33.56 -10.02 0.66
C PRO A 535 32.74 -11.32 0.73
N ILE A 536 33.08 -12.28 -0.14
CA ILE A 536 32.45 -13.61 -0.20
C ILE A 536 32.97 -14.47 0.97
N LYS A 537 32.09 -15.26 1.62
CA LYS A 537 32.51 -16.27 2.58
C LYS A 537 33.38 -17.30 1.85
N LYS A 538 34.69 -17.37 2.17
CA LYS A 538 35.52 -18.50 1.77
C LYS A 538 35.02 -19.76 2.49
N THR A 539 34.17 -20.55 1.84
CA THR A 539 33.91 -21.92 2.28
C THR A 539 35.22 -22.70 2.13
N ASN A 540 35.81 -23.14 3.23
CA ASN A 540 37.03 -23.96 3.28
C ASN A 540 36.79 -25.39 2.74
N SER A 541 36.25 -25.52 1.52
CA SER A 541 36.08 -26.81 0.83
C SER A 541 37.41 -27.32 0.26
N LEU A 542 38.28 -26.42 -0.24
CA LEU A 542 39.55 -26.80 -0.85
C LEU A 542 40.62 -27.22 0.18
N ALA A 543 40.56 -26.74 1.41
CA ALA A 543 41.50 -27.13 2.47
C ALA A 543 41.31 -28.59 2.94
N ASN A 544 40.10 -29.13 2.83
CA ASN A 544 39.81 -30.52 3.18
C ASN A 544 40.15 -31.49 2.04
N ILE A 545 40.03 -31.06 0.78
CA ILE A 545 40.41 -31.87 -0.39
C ILE A 545 41.93 -32.03 -0.48
N ILE A 546 42.70 -30.97 -0.19
CA ILE A 546 44.17 -31.03 -0.19
C ILE A 546 44.71 -31.86 1.00
N LYS A 547 44.02 -31.87 2.15
CA LYS A 547 44.34 -32.78 3.28
C LYS A 547 44.04 -34.24 2.94
N SER A 548 42.95 -34.53 2.23
CA SER A 548 42.62 -35.89 1.81
C SER A 548 43.56 -36.43 0.73
N ILE A 549 44.08 -35.57 -0.16
CA ILE A 549 45.03 -35.98 -1.21
C ILE A 549 46.44 -36.19 -0.63
N LYS A 550 46.88 -35.36 0.35
CA LYS A 550 48.18 -35.58 1.03
C LYS A 550 48.23 -36.89 1.82
N ASN A 551 47.12 -37.32 2.41
CA ASN A 551 47.04 -38.57 3.17
C ASN A 551 46.97 -39.85 2.30
N ILE A 552 46.77 -39.71 0.98
CA ILE A 552 46.75 -40.84 0.03
C ILE A 552 48.11 -40.99 -0.68
N ILE A 553 48.88 -39.89 -0.82
CA ILE A 553 50.15 -39.88 -1.56
C ILE A 553 51.36 -40.20 -0.67
N PHE A 554 51.30 -39.90 0.63
CA PHE A 554 52.36 -40.25 1.58
C PHE A 554 51.89 -41.35 2.52
N GLY A 555 52.02 -42.60 2.06
CA GLY A 555 51.78 -43.79 2.87
C GLY A 555 53.02 -44.19 3.68
N ASN A 556 52.72 -44.82 4.83
CA ASN A 556 53.56 -45.59 5.77
C ASN A 556 54.46 -44.78 6.72
N THR A 557 54.65 -45.14 8.00
CA THR A 557 54.26 -46.28 8.85
C THR A 557 54.64 -45.93 10.29
N ASP A 558 53.81 -46.26 11.29
CA ASP A 558 54.13 -47.13 12.45
C ASP A 558 53.28 -46.89 13.72
N LYS A 559 53.35 -47.89 14.60
CA LYS A 559 52.38 -48.53 15.51
C LYS A 559 51.99 -47.79 16.82
N GLN A 560 51.00 -48.45 17.48
CA GLN A 560 50.54 -48.42 18.89
C GLN A 560 49.30 -47.53 19.16
N GLU A 561 48.25 -47.90 19.90
CA GLU A 561 47.87 -49.09 20.68
C GLU A 561 46.33 -49.09 20.90
N ILE A 562 45.75 -50.24 21.24
CA ILE A 562 44.31 -50.49 21.31
C ILE A 562 43.76 -50.24 22.72
N GLN A 563 42.63 -49.51 22.85
CA GLN A 563 41.60 -49.81 23.87
C GLN A 563 40.20 -49.35 23.41
N ARG A 564 39.34 -50.33 23.09
CA ARG A 564 37.91 -50.16 22.77
C ARG A 564 37.07 -50.31 24.04
N LYS A 565 36.15 -49.37 24.32
CA LYS A 565 34.99 -49.63 25.20
C LYS A 565 33.67 -49.43 24.45
N ARG A 566 32.85 -50.47 24.57
CA ARG A 566 31.52 -50.70 24.01
C ARG A 566 30.46 -49.82 24.67
N THR A 567 29.49 -49.30 23.90
CA THR A 567 28.21 -48.82 24.43
C THR A 567 27.12 -49.83 24.10
N LYS A 568 26.50 -50.41 25.14
CA LYS A 568 25.39 -51.35 25.04
C LYS A 568 24.05 -50.60 25.03
N ASN A 569 23.14 -51.10 24.19
CA ASN A 569 21.69 -50.92 24.26
C ASN A 569 21.12 -51.26 25.64
N TYR A 570 20.12 -50.50 26.09
CA TYR A 570 18.99 -51.07 26.83
C TYR A 570 17.77 -50.13 26.83
N ASN A 571 16.63 -50.68 26.42
CA ASN A 571 15.27 -50.28 26.81
C ASN A 571 14.53 -51.61 27.03
N PRO A 572 13.86 -51.86 28.17
CA PRO A 572 12.40 -51.71 28.16
C PRO A 572 11.75 -51.37 29.52
N ASN A 573 10.53 -50.82 29.44
CA ASN A 573 9.40 -50.93 30.37
C ASN A 573 9.63 -50.89 31.90
N TYR A 574 9.23 -49.80 32.55
CA TYR A 574 8.58 -49.87 33.87
C TYR A 574 7.52 -48.79 34.05
N LYS A 575 6.28 -49.23 34.35
CA LYS A 575 5.13 -48.41 34.75
C LYS A 575 5.29 -47.95 36.20
N GLY A 576 4.84 -46.72 36.47
CA GLY A 576 4.18 -46.36 37.72
C GLY A 576 4.97 -45.49 38.70
N LYS A 577 4.60 -44.21 38.80
CA LYS A 577 4.01 -43.63 40.02
C LYS A 577 3.51 -42.20 39.76
N LYS A 578 2.23 -42.00 40.09
CA LYS A 578 1.55 -40.70 40.20
C LYS A 578 2.24 -39.87 41.28
N PHE A 579 2.52 -38.59 41.04
CA PHE A 579 2.60 -37.59 42.10
C PHE A 579 1.93 -36.28 41.69
N ASN A 580 1.34 -35.68 42.71
CA ASN A 580 0.23 -34.74 42.69
C ASN A 580 0.55 -33.34 42.18
N LYS A 581 -0.50 -32.73 41.60
CA LYS A 581 -0.75 -31.28 41.55
C LYS A 581 -0.54 -30.66 42.94
N ASN A 582 0.20 -29.56 43.01
CA ASN A 582 -0.11 -28.37 43.81
C ASN A 582 0.98 -27.30 43.62
N TYR A 583 0.77 -26.38 42.68
CA TYR A 583 1.48 -25.10 42.67
C TYR A 583 0.46 -23.98 42.90
N LYS A 584 0.47 -23.44 44.13
CA LYS A 584 -0.26 -22.23 44.52
C LYS A 584 0.47 -20.99 43.98
N PRO A 585 -0.22 -19.99 43.41
CA PRO A 585 0.36 -18.66 43.22
C PRO A 585 0.38 -17.90 44.56
N ARG A 586 1.53 -17.33 44.88
CA ARG A 586 1.79 -16.55 46.10
C ARG A 586 1.29 -15.12 45.91
N ASN A 587 0.23 -14.77 46.63
CA ASN A 587 -0.23 -13.39 46.82
C ASN A 587 0.84 -12.59 47.59
N ASN A 588 1.15 -11.38 47.14
CA ASN A 588 1.68 -10.32 47.99
C ASN A 588 0.80 -9.07 47.84
N ARG A 589 0.17 -8.70 48.97
CA ARG A 589 -0.61 -7.48 49.21
C ARG A 589 0.30 -6.38 49.77
N TYR A 590 -0.25 -5.16 49.74
CA TYR A 590 0.04 -3.90 50.45
C TYR A 590 0.30 -2.77 49.43
N SER A 591 -0.38 -1.63 49.45
CA SER A 591 -1.13 -0.97 50.53
C SER A 591 -2.23 -0.04 49.97
N ARG A 592 -3.37 -0.01 50.67
CA ARG A 592 -4.50 0.92 50.51
C ARG A 592 -4.40 1.97 51.63
N GLY A 593 -4.59 3.23 51.30
CA GLY A 593 -4.98 4.29 52.25
C GLY A 593 -5.54 5.46 51.44
N LYS A 594 -6.50 6.26 51.91
CA LYS A 594 -7.42 6.23 53.05
C LYS A 594 -8.48 7.28 52.69
N ASN A 595 -9.76 6.99 52.93
CA ASN A 595 -10.83 8.00 52.87
C ASN A 595 -10.70 8.98 54.03
N PHE A 596 -11.03 10.26 53.78
CA PHE A 596 -11.48 11.20 54.80
C PHE A 596 -12.72 11.93 54.27
N ASN A 597 -13.86 11.67 54.91
CA ASN A 597 -14.98 12.59 54.94
C ASN A 597 -14.66 13.67 55.99
N ASN A 598 -14.97 14.94 55.69
CA ASN A 598 -15.37 15.87 56.74
C ASN A 598 -16.36 16.92 56.23
N THR A 599 -17.30 17.20 57.10
CA THR A 599 -18.48 18.07 56.99
C THR A 599 -18.19 19.55 57.28
N ASN A 600 -19.02 20.43 56.68
CA ASN A 600 -19.48 21.75 57.14
C ASN A 600 -18.49 22.88 57.50
N LYS A 601 -18.56 24.02 56.77
CA LYS A 601 -19.11 25.31 57.27
C LYS A 601 -19.04 26.46 56.24
N ASN A 602 -20.18 27.14 56.08
CA ASN A 602 -20.47 28.55 55.76
C ASN A 602 -19.33 29.52 55.36
N SER A 603 -19.55 30.28 54.28
CA SER A 603 -19.93 31.72 54.39
C SER A 603 -20.12 32.38 53.00
N SER A 604 -21.28 33.05 52.87
CA SER A 604 -21.58 34.30 52.13
C SER A 604 -20.75 34.69 50.88
N ASN A 605 -21.41 34.83 49.73
CA ASN A 605 -21.75 36.19 49.28
C ASN A 605 -22.88 36.22 48.25
N SER A 606 -23.72 37.24 48.42
CA SER A 606 -24.90 37.63 47.67
C SER A 606 -24.60 38.08 46.23
N ASN A 607 -25.54 37.83 45.30
CA ASN A 607 -26.31 38.94 44.74
C ASN A 607 -27.57 38.46 43.97
N ASN A 608 -28.66 39.12 44.34
CA ASN A 608 -30.01 39.05 43.79
C ASN A 608 -30.09 39.52 42.34
N THR A 609 -31.04 38.97 41.59
CA THR A 609 -32.08 39.69 40.79
C THR A 609 -33.05 38.61 40.25
N SER A 610 -34.23 38.45 40.87
CA SER A 610 -35.55 38.97 40.40
C SER A 610 -35.93 38.54 38.98
N ALA A 611 -37.13 38.06 38.63
CA ALA A 611 -38.36 37.70 39.32
C ALA A 611 -39.31 37.10 38.26
N ALA A 612 -40.42 36.54 38.76
CA ALA A 612 -41.71 36.34 38.10
C ALA A 612 -41.99 34.99 37.40
N LYS A 613 -42.78 34.20 38.13
CA LYS A 613 -43.73 33.19 37.67
C LYS A 613 -44.71 33.76 36.64
N LYS A 614 -45.18 32.92 35.71
CA LYS A 614 -46.61 32.62 35.63
C LYS A 614 -46.88 31.27 34.95
N ASP A 615 -47.73 30.53 35.64
CA ASP A 615 -48.32 29.25 35.29
C ASP A 615 -49.29 29.33 34.11
N SER A 616 -49.61 28.11 33.63
CA SER A 616 -50.91 27.61 33.18
C SER A 616 -51.05 27.30 31.68
N VAL A 617 -51.16 25.99 31.33
CA VAL A 617 -52.41 25.23 31.04
C VAL A 617 -52.85 25.54 29.59
N SER A 618 -53.20 24.64 28.66
CA SER A 618 -53.50 23.21 28.46
C SER A 618 -53.52 23.06 26.92
N LYS A 619 -53.57 21.91 26.24
CA LYS A 619 -54.17 20.60 26.48
C LYS A 619 -53.64 19.69 25.39
#